data_AF-A0A9E2V2T5-F1
#
_entry.id   AF-A0A9E2V2T5-F1
#
_cell.length_a   1.000
_cell.length_b   1.000
_cell.length_c   1.000
_cell.angle_alpha   90.00
_cell.angle_beta   90.00
_cell.angle_gamma   90.00
#
_symmetry.space_group_name_H-M   'P 1'
#
loop_
_entity.id
_entity.type
_entity.pdbx_description
1 polymer ?
#
loop_
_entity_poly.entity_id
_entity_poly.type
_entity_poly.pdbx_seq_one_letter_code
_entity_poly.pdbx_strand_id
1 'polypeptide(L)'
;ALCKYLKKNKYSRINNKGVKQAPFYVLLGAQMPSILIETAFISNPKECRRLINPKYQEQLCEAIVDGIKKYIKETVPTAFLKNLQQKG
;
A
#
# COMPACT_ATOMS: atom_id res chain seq x y z
N ALA A 1 -6.96 -3.79 -0.76
CA ALA A 1 -5.99 -4.91 -0.66
C ALA A 1 -5.38 -5.00 0.74
N LEU A 2 -4.77 -3.92 1.23
CA LEU A 2 -4.05 -3.86 2.51
C LEU A 2 -4.88 -4.29 3.75
N CYS A 3 -6.00 -3.64 4.04
CA CYS A 3 -6.80 -4.01 5.22
C CYS A 3 -7.29 -5.47 5.18
N LYS A 4 -7.59 -5.99 3.98
CA LYS A 4 -7.99 -7.40 3.79
C LYS A 4 -6.82 -8.34 4.09
N TYR A 5 -5.62 -8.01 3.62
CA TYR A 5 -4.39 -8.76 3.90
C TYR A 5 -4.10 -8.83 5.41
N LEU A 6 -4.14 -7.69 6.10
CA LEU A 6 -3.91 -7.64 7.55
C LEU A 6 -4.97 -8.41 8.35
N LYS A 7 -6.25 -8.33 7.95
CA LYS A 7 -7.32 -9.13 8.57
C LYS A 7 -7.10 -10.63 8.41
N LYS A 8 -6.67 -11.08 7.22
CA LYS A 8 -6.31 -12.49 6.96
C LYS A 8 -5.15 -12.95 7.87
N ASN A 9 -4.21 -12.06 8.15
CA ASN A 9 -3.10 -12.27 9.08
C ASN A 9 -3.47 -12.06 10.57
N LYS A 10 -4.74 -12.30 10.93
CA LYS A 10 -5.26 -12.32 12.31
C LYS A 10 -5.28 -10.95 13.04
N TYR A 11 -5.09 -9.82 12.34
CA TYR A 11 -5.28 -8.51 12.98
C TYR A 11 -6.76 -8.11 13.06
N SER A 12 -7.32 -8.21 14.27
CA SER A 12 -8.69 -7.77 14.54
C SER A 12 -8.86 -6.24 14.55
N ARG A 13 -10.05 -5.74 14.23
CA ARG A 13 -10.42 -4.30 14.26
C ARG A 13 -9.51 -3.41 13.39
N ILE A 14 -9.15 -3.88 12.20
CA ILE A 14 -8.54 -3.04 11.15
C ILE A 14 -9.66 -2.45 10.30
N ASN A 15 -9.73 -1.12 10.24
CA ASN A 15 -10.78 -0.42 9.50
C ASN A 15 -10.21 0.20 8.23
N ASN A 16 -10.88 0.00 7.10
CA ASN A 16 -10.55 0.68 5.86
C ASN A 16 -11.19 2.07 5.88
N LYS A 17 -10.38 3.14 5.88
CA LYS A 17 -10.86 4.53 5.86
C LYS A 17 -11.12 5.09 4.46
N GLY A 18 -10.94 4.28 3.43
CA GLY A 18 -11.15 4.67 2.04
C GLY A 18 -10.04 5.58 1.51
N VAL A 19 -10.19 5.95 0.24
CA VAL A 19 -9.32 6.94 -0.41
C VAL A 19 -9.85 8.33 -0.10
N LYS A 20 -8.95 9.26 0.20
CA LYS A 20 -9.28 10.66 0.48
C LYS A 20 -8.44 11.57 -0.40
N GLN A 21 -9.05 12.66 -0.84
CA GLN A 21 -8.34 13.74 -1.52
C GLN A 21 -7.96 14.80 -0.49
N ALA A 22 -6.70 15.24 -0.52
CA ALA A 22 -6.19 16.28 0.34
C ALA A 22 -4.97 16.96 -0.32
N PRO A 23 -4.77 18.28 -0.13
CA PRO A 23 -3.70 19.04 -0.77
C PRO A 23 -2.37 18.89 -0.01
N PHE A 24 -1.91 17.66 0.20
CA PHE A 24 -0.61 17.43 0.84
C PHE A 24 0.51 17.80 -0.13
N TYR A 25 1.50 18.55 0.35
CA TYR A 25 2.62 19.04 -0.48
C TYR A 25 3.33 17.92 -1.25
N VAL A 26 3.51 16.75 -0.63
CA VAL A 26 4.16 15.58 -1.23
C VAL A 26 3.38 14.97 -2.41
N LEU A 27 2.11 15.36 -2.59
CA LEU A 27 1.24 14.92 -3.70
C LEU A 27 1.07 16.01 -4.77
N LEU A 28 1.46 17.25 -4.49
CA LEU A 28 1.30 18.37 -5.43
C LEU A 28 2.42 18.34 -6.48
N GLY A 29 2.06 18.55 -7.74
CA GLY A 29 3.04 18.64 -8.83
C GLY A 29 3.78 17.34 -9.17
N ALA A 30 3.35 16.20 -8.63
CA ALA A 30 3.95 14.91 -8.97
C ALA A 30 3.74 14.59 -10.46
N GLN A 31 4.83 14.39 -11.20
CA GLN A 31 4.81 14.03 -12.63
C GLN A 31 4.44 12.56 -12.87
N MET A 32 4.29 11.78 -11.79
CA MET A 32 3.90 10.39 -11.78
C MET A 32 2.79 10.16 -10.75
N PRO A 33 2.06 9.02 -10.80
CA PRO A 33 1.10 8.65 -9.78
C PRO A 33 1.73 8.66 -8.38
N SER A 34 1.19 9.48 -7.47
CA SER A 34 1.68 9.63 -6.09
C SER A 34 0.54 9.46 -5.09
N ILE A 35 0.79 8.75 -3.99
CA ILE A 35 -0.17 8.51 -2.90
C ILE A 35 0.52 8.65 -1.54
N LEU A 36 -0.26 9.09 -0.55
CA LEU A 36 0.14 9.07 0.87
C LEU A 36 -0.69 8.00 1.58
N ILE A 37 -0.04 7.15 2.37
CA ILE A 37 -0.69 6.07 3.10
C ILE A 37 -0.59 6.36 4.60
N GLU A 38 -1.74 6.55 5.24
CA GLU A 38 -1.86 6.53 6.70
C GLU A 38 -2.02 5.08 7.17
N THR A 39 -1.00 4.52 7.82
CA THR A 39 -0.92 3.08 8.12
C THR A 39 -1.56 2.69 9.45
N ALA A 40 -1.51 3.61 10.44
CA ALA A 40 -2.04 3.41 11.79
C ALA A 40 -2.16 4.76 12.52
N PHE A 41 -3.01 4.81 13.55
CA PHE A 41 -3.13 5.95 14.48
C PHE A 41 -2.27 5.70 15.72
N ILE A 42 -1.25 6.54 15.94
CA ILE A 42 -0.40 6.50 17.15
C ILE A 42 -1.24 6.78 18.41
N SER A 43 -2.26 7.63 18.30
CA SER A 43 -3.20 7.95 19.38
C SER A 43 -4.10 6.77 19.79
N ASN A 44 -4.18 5.71 18.98
CA ASN A 44 -4.88 4.48 19.33
C ASN A 44 -3.88 3.47 19.95
N PRO A 45 -3.98 3.13 21.24
CA PRO A 45 -2.99 2.27 21.90
C PRO A 45 -2.82 0.89 21.25
N LYS A 46 -3.89 0.34 20.65
CA LYS A 46 -3.84 -0.96 19.97
C LYS A 46 -3.11 -0.87 18.64
N GLU A 47 -3.31 0.20 17.88
CA GLU A 47 -2.64 0.40 16.60
C GLU A 47 -1.18 0.80 16.81
N CYS A 48 -0.88 1.65 17.79
CA CYS A 48 0.48 1.99 18.18
C CYS A 48 1.31 0.76 18.56
N ARG A 49 0.78 -0.13 19.41
CA ARG A 49 1.45 -1.41 19.76
C ARG A 49 1.73 -2.31 18.54
N ARG A 50 0.87 -2.27 17.52
CA ARG A 50 1.10 -2.98 16.27
C ARG A 50 2.16 -2.29 15.43
N LEU A 51 2.11 -0.97 15.34
CA LEU A 51 3.03 -0.18 14.52
C LEU A 51 4.49 -0.35 14.93
N ILE A 52 4.78 -0.57 16.22
CA ILE A 52 6.14 -0.84 16.72
C ILE A 52 6.57 -2.31 16.63
N ASN A 53 5.68 -3.22 16.20
CA ASN A 53 5.99 -4.64 16.08
C ASN A 53 6.64 -4.94 14.71
N PRO A 54 7.87 -5.47 14.66
CA PRO A 54 8.56 -5.75 13.40
C PRO A 54 7.79 -6.68 12.46
N LYS A 55 7.11 -7.70 13.00
CA LYS A 55 6.29 -8.63 12.19
C LYS A 55 5.07 -7.94 11.57
N TYR A 56 4.47 -6.99 12.28
CA TYR A 56 3.37 -6.20 11.74
C TYR A 56 3.86 -5.27 10.62
N GLN A 57 5.02 -4.65 10.80
CA GLN A 57 5.65 -3.80 9.78
C GLN A 57 5.96 -4.59 8.51
N GLU A 58 6.52 -5.80 8.63
CA GLU A 58 6.79 -6.66 7.48
C GLU A 58 5.50 -6.96 6.70
N GLN A 59 4.45 -7.40 7.39
CA GLN A 59 3.17 -7.72 6.77
C GLN A 59 2.46 -6.50 6.17
N LEU A 60 2.70 -5.32 6.73
CA LEU A 60 2.24 -4.05 6.18
C LEU A 60 2.99 -3.73 4.87
N CYS A 61 4.31 -3.88 4.86
CA CYS A 61 5.16 -3.69 3.68
C CYS A 61 4.79 -4.65 2.55
N GLU A 62 4.65 -5.95 2.83
CA GLU A 62 4.18 -6.96 1.87
C GLU A 62 2.87 -6.53 1.19
N ALA A 63 1.90 -6.06 1.99
CA ALA A 63 0.60 -5.64 1.49
C ALA A 63 0.67 -4.38 0.60
N ILE A 64 1.61 -3.47 0.88
CA ILE A 64 1.87 -2.28 0.06
C ILE A 64 2.53 -2.68 -1.25
N VAL A 65 3.57 -3.52 -1.19
CA VAL A 65 4.30 -4.03 -2.36
C VAL A 65 3.36 -4.76 -3.32
N ASP A 66 2.48 -5.62 -2.80
CA ASP A 66 1.47 -6.31 -3.61
C ASP A 66 0.51 -5.33 -4.29
N GLY A 67 0.13 -4.25 -3.61
CA GLY A 67 -0.68 -3.17 -4.17
C GLY A 67 0.02 -2.47 -5.34
N ILE A 68 1.29 -2.14 -5.18
CA ILE A 68 2.12 -1.50 -6.22
C ILE A 68 2.30 -2.43 -7.42
N LYS A 69 2.66 -3.70 -7.20
CA LYS A 69 2.79 -4.71 -8.26
C LYS A 69 1.50 -4.84 -9.06
N LYS A 70 0.36 -4.86 -8.36
CA LYS A 70 -0.96 -4.92 -9.00
C LYS A 70 -1.22 -3.67 -9.85
N TYR A 71 -0.96 -2.48 -9.31
CA TYR A 71 -1.12 -1.22 -10.05
C TYR A 71 -0.30 -1.24 -11.35
N ILE A 72 1.00 -1.54 -11.26
CA ILE A 72 1.90 -1.63 -12.43
C ILE A 72 1.36 -2.64 -13.46
N LYS A 73 0.93 -3.82 -13.02
CA LYS A 73 0.37 -4.83 -13.93
C LYS A 73 -0.90 -4.35 -14.65
N GLU A 74 -1.74 -3.56 -13.97
CA GLU A 74 -3.00 -3.04 -14.53
C GLU A 74 -2.79 -1.81 -15.41
N THR A 75 -1.74 -1.02 -15.18
CA THR A 75 -1.50 0.25 -15.89
C THR A 75 -0.43 0.18 -16.98
N VAL A 76 0.47 -0.80 -16.94
CA VAL A 76 1.45 -0.99 -18.02
C VAL A 76 0.77 -1.75 -19.16
N PRO A 77 0.80 -1.23 -20.41
CA PRO A 77 0.26 -1.96 -21.55
C PRO A 77 0.94 -3.33 -21.67
N THR A 78 0.16 -4.40 -21.75
CA THR A 78 0.65 -5.77 -21.91
C THR A 78 1.64 -5.92 -23.09
N ALA A 79 1.51 -5.05 -24.10
CA ALA A 79 2.44 -4.94 -25.23
C ALA A 79 3.87 -4.55 -24.81
N PHE A 80 4.03 -3.69 -23.80
CA PHE A 80 5.35 -3.27 -23.32
C PHE A 80 6.07 -4.37 -22.55
N LEU A 81 5.34 -5.17 -21.76
CA LEU A 81 5.89 -6.29 -20.99
C LEU A 81 6.32 -7.47 -21.89
N LYS A 82 5.59 -7.75 -22.97
CA LYS A 82 5.98 -8.77 -23.96
C LYS A 82 7.34 -8.48 -24.60
N ASN A 83 7.63 -7.21 -24.85
CA ASN A 83 8.89 -6.79 -25.50
C ASN A 83 10.12 -6.88 -24.56
N LEU A 84 9.91 -6.83 -23.23
CA LEU A 84 10.97 -6.99 -22.25
C LEU A 84 11.31 -8.46 -21.98
N GLN A 85 10.32 -9.36 -22.09
CA GLN A 85 10.53 -10.80 -21.91
C GLN A 85 11.13 -11.51 -23.14
N GLN A 86 11.12 -10.88 -24.32
CA GLN A 86 11.74 -11.42 -25.55
C GLN A 86 13.20 -11.00 -25.75
N LYS A 87 13.76 -10.18 -24.85
CA LYS A 87 15.15 -9.67 -24.93
C LYS A 87 16.12 -10.35 -23.96
N GLY A 88 15.72 -11.45 -23.32
CA GLY A 88 16.61 -12.35 -22.56
C GLY A 88 16.68 -13.70 -23.25
#